data_AF-A0A4S2LTI1-F1
#
_entry.id   AF-A0A4S2LTI1-F1
#
_cell.length_a   1.000
_cell.length_b   1.000
_cell.length_c   1.000
_cell.angle_alpha   90.00
_cell.angle_beta   90.00
_cell.angle_gamma   90.00
#
_symmetry.space_group_name_H-M   'P 1'
#
loop_
_entity.id
_entity.type
_entity.pdbx_description
1 polymer ?
#
loop_
_entity_poly.entity_id
_entity_poly.type
_entity_poly.pdbx_seq_one_letter_code
_entity_poly.pdbx_strand_id
1 'polypeptide(L)'
;MGRLPVHLFTCALALQTFVTVLLVRRLFFGQVENNLDDWIPVSLSTFPTRPDTAFLCINKSRYASSAFNRSNSIHCRDYFINVMCNGTAMKPLDIRSECPHRKPPSRQPVILGCYAINTDLLSSFMLTEPRLDTDCLHLCQQSGVRYAFTTASRICGCRQQLPSTGSRLPPSACSSPCLLLAHANTSIQRLQLPLCGKQVAIQVTDTASLPPLHKQPDPLSQSTITTPDVVRPVRIVYLLVCHGRSWYQIKRLFHLIYCTRHYYYIHIDARSDYLYQRILHLSKRYPHNVYVTQKRWVPIWGGTDLLLMMLSAMHHLIVDMGSKWHWDFFINLSGADLPVRPQNQLIAYLSQQRGKIFLHSNPNRPQ
;
A
#
# COMPACT_ATOMS: atom_id res chain seq x y z
N MET A 1 -5.99 -1.65 -39.92
CA MET A 1 -6.70 -2.69 -39.14
C MET A 1 -5.66 -3.56 -38.47
N GLY A 2 -5.53 -3.47 -37.14
CA GLY A 2 -4.63 -4.33 -36.35
C GLY A 2 -5.23 -4.40 -34.95
N ARG A 3 -5.83 -5.55 -34.61
CA ARG A 3 -6.48 -5.79 -33.32
C ARG A 3 -5.38 -5.88 -32.26
N LEU A 4 -5.34 -4.93 -31.31
CA LEU A 4 -4.60 -5.11 -30.06
C LEU A 4 -5.22 -6.28 -29.27
N PRO A 5 -4.42 -7.18 -28.69
CA PRO A 5 -4.94 -8.37 -28.03
C PRO A 5 -5.57 -8.01 -26.68
N VAL A 6 -6.86 -8.30 -26.57
CA VAL A 6 -7.71 -8.22 -25.37
C VAL A 6 -7.22 -9.17 -24.24
N HIS A 7 -6.20 -9.99 -24.50
CA HIS A 7 -5.74 -11.08 -23.63
C HIS A 7 -4.88 -10.66 -22.42
N LEU A 8 -4.32 -9.44 -22.40
CA LEU A 8 -3.61 -8.90 -21.23
C LEU A 8 -4.56 -8.37 -20.14
N PHE A 9 -5.83 -8.16 -20.46
CA PHE A 9 -6.79 -7.46 -19.59
C PHE A 9 -7.37 -8.34 -18.47
N THR A 10 -7.39 -9.67 -18.63
CA THR A 10 -8.06 -10.56 -17.68
C THR A 10 -7.14 -11.21 -16.64
N CYS A 11 -5.83 -11.38 -16.93
CA CYS A 11 -4.86 -11.86 -15.92
C CYS A 11 -4.69 -10.79 -14.81
N ALA A 12 -4.72 -9.50 -15.17
CA ALA A 12 -4.71 -8.34 -14.27
C ALA A 12 -5.84 -8.33 -13.20
N LEU A 13 -7.09 -8.56 -13.63
CA LEU A 13 -8.27 -8.52 -12.75
C LEU A 13 -8.36 -9.73 -11.80
N ALA A 14 -7.90 -10.91 -12.24
CA ALA A 14 -7.86 -12.10 -11.39
C ALA A 14 -6.74 -12.01 -10.35
N LEU A 15 -5.57 -11.48 -10.74
CA LEU A 15 -4.49 -11.16 -9.82
C LEU A 15 -4.92 -10.09 -8.81
N GLN A 16 -5.57 -8.99 -9.24
CA GLN A 16 -6.05 -7.91 -8.35
C GLN A 16 -6.80 -8.45 -7.11
N THR A 17 -7.81 -9.31 -7.26
CA THR A 17 -8.58 -9.77 -6.09
C THR A 17 -7.78 -10.57 -5.06
N PHE A 18 -6.73 -11.28 -5.49
CA PHE A 18 -5.90 -12.12 -4.61
C PHE A 18 -4.66 -11.37 -4.12
N VAL A 19 -4.10 -10.52 -4.97
CA VAL A 19 -2.91 -9.69 -4.75
C VAL A 19 -3.24 -8.47 -3.91
N THR A 20 -4.42 -7.84 -4.03
CA THR A 20 -4.81 -6.77 -3.10
C THR A 20 -5.04 -7.31 -1.67
N VAL A 21 -5.43 -8.58 -1.50
CA VAL A 21 -5.55 -9.23 -0.18
C VAL A 21 -4.19 -9.70 0.36
N LEU A 22 -3.26 -10.13 -0.51
CA LEU A 22 -1.92 -10.60 -0.12
C LEU A 22 -0.83 -9.51 -0.07
N LEU A 23 -0.97 -8.40 -0.80
CA LEU A 23 0.00 -7.29 -0.79
C LEU A 23 -0.24 -6.26 0.29
N VAL A 24 -1.50 -6.07 0.71
CA VAL A 24 -1.78 -5.34 1.95
C VAL A 24 -1.10 -6.03 3.15
N ARG A 25 -0.76 -7.32 3.02
CA ARG A 25 0.04 -8.09 3.99
C ARG A 25 1.57 -7.99 3.85
N ARG A 26 2.11 -7.43 2.75
CA ARG A 26 3.55 -7.56 2.41
C ARG A 26 4.33 -6.26 2.26
N LEU A 27 3.70 -5.10 2.34
CA LEU A 27 4.37 -3.82 2.12
C LEU A 27 4.81 -3.13 3.40
N PHE A 28 5.66 -3.76 4.22
CA PHE A 28 6.50 -3.02 5.17
C PHE A 28 7.92 -3.59 5.18
N PHE A 29 8.81 -2.77 4.60
CA PHE A 29 10.28 -2.70 4.70
C PHE A 29 11.10 -4.00 4.69
N GLY A 30 11.80 -4.23 3.58
CA GLY A 30 13.01 -5.05 3.51
C GLY A 30 14.06 -4.29 2.68
N GLN A 31 15.33 -4.39 3.06
CA GLN A 31 16.46 -3.64 2.50
C GLN A 31 16.48 -3.63 0.97
N VAL A 32 16.64 -2.42 0.42
CA VAL A 32 16.82 -2.20 -1.02
C VAL A 32 18.28 -2.49 -1.34
N GLU A 33 18.57 -3.67 -1.90
CA GLU A 33 19.84 -3.89 -2.59
C GLU A 33 19.89 -3.02 -3.85
N ASN A 34 21.06 -2.41 -4.09
CA ASN A 34 21.30 -1.24 -4.94
C ASN A 34 21.22 -1.48 -6.47
N ASN A 35 20.38 -2.39 -6.96
CA ASN A 35 20.17 -2.59 -8.40
C ASN A 35 18.68 -2.66 -8.73
N LEU A 36 18.09 -1.55 -9.18
CA LEU A 36 16.70 -1.53 -9.65
C LEU A 36 16.52 -2.18 -11.04
N ASP A 37 17.62 -2.49 -11.74
CA ASP A 37 17.60 -3.28 -12.98
C ASP A 37 17.48 -4.79 -12.74
N ASP A 38 17.64 -5.25 -11.49
CA ASP A 38 17.52 -6.66 -11.08
C ASP A 38 16.11 -7.08 -10.64
N TRP A 39 15.08 -6.24 -10.84
CA TRP A 39 13.69 -6.71 -10.80
C TRP A 39 13.37 -7.54 -12.04
N ILE A 40 14.10 -8.63 -12.20
CA ILE A 40 13.82 -9.70 -13.14
C ILE A 40 12.48 -10.31 -12.66
N PRO A 41 11.43 -10.37 -13.51
CA PRO A 41 10.26 -11.17 -13.17
C PRO A 41 10.76 -12.56 -12.82
N VAL A 42 10.44 -13.05 -11.61
CA VAL A 42 10.86 -14.36 -11.04
C VAL A 42 11.36 -15.26 -12.16
N SER A 43 12.68 -15.46 -12.27
CA SER A 43 13.22 -16.26 -13.36
C SER A 43 12.44 -17.57 -13.37
N LEU A 44 11.79 -17.84 -14.51
CA LEU A 44 11.12 -19.11 -14.75
C LEU A 44 12.24 -20.13 -14.88
N SER A 45 12.80 -20.55 -13.74
CA SER A 45 13.54 -21.80 -13.68
C SER A 45 12.57 -22.86 -14.18
N THR A 46 12.90 -23.47 -15.31
CA THR A 46 12.15 -24.58 -15.89
C THR A 46 12.09 -25.69 -14.84
N PHE A 47 10.94 -25.83 -14.19
CA PHE A 47 10.70 -26.97 -13.31
C PHE A 47 10.36 -28.18 -14.18
N PRO A 48 11.06 -29.31 -14.01
CA PRO A 48 10.58 -30.61 -14.45
C PRO A 48 9.61 -31.15 -13.40
N THR A 49 8.47 -30.48 -13.16
CA THR A 49 7.44 -31.03 -12.26
C THR A 49 6.35 -31.69 -13.08
N ARG A 50 6.15 -32.99 -12.85
CA ARG A 50 4.99 -33.74 -13.36
C ARG A 50 3.70 -32.95 -13.10
N PRO A 51 2.80 -32.83 -14.10
CA PRO A 51 1.57 -32.01 -14.00
C PRO A 51 0.67 -32.35 -12.81
N ASP A 52 0.76 -33.58 -12.27
CA ASP A 52 -0.09 -34.06 -11.18
C ASP A 52 0.18 -33.36 -9.83
N THR A 53 1.43 -32.98 -9.53
CA THR A 53 1.79 -32.38 -8.22
C THR A 53 1.43 -30.89 -8.13
N ALA A 54 1.49 -30.17 -9.25
CA ALA A 54 1.07 -28.76 -9.33
C ALA A 54 -0.45 -28.61 -9.12
N PHE A 55 -1.24 -29.53 -9.69
CA PHE A 55 -2.69 -29.55 -9.53
C PHE A 55 -3.12 -29.82 -8.08
N LEU A 56 -2.43 -30.76 -7.39
CA LEU A 56 -2.62 -31.04 -5.97
C LEU A 56 -2.34 -29.83 -5.06
N CYS A 57 -1.31 -29.03 -5.39
CA CYS A 57 -0.97 -27.81 -4.65
C CYS A 57 -2.01 -26.70 -4.82
N ILE A 58 -2.42 -26.41 -6.06
CA ILE A 58 -3.40 -25.34 -6.35
C ILE A 58 -4.76 -25.65 -5.70
N ASN A 59 -5.18 -26.91 -5.70
CA ASN A 59 -6.46 -27.32 -5.12
C ASN A 59 -6.51 -27.25 -3.59
N LYS A 60 -5.39 -27.00 -2.89
CA LYS A 60 -5.41 -26.71 -1.44
C LYS A 60 -6.10 -25.39 -1.09
N SER A 61 -6.24 -24.48 -2.05
CA SER A 61 -6.94 -23.20 -1.84
C SER A 61 -7.98 -22.97 -2.92
N ARG A 62 -9.25 -22.83 -2.51
CA ARG A 62 -10.37 -22.51 -3.42
C ARG A 62 -10.11 -21.23 -4.23
N TYR A 63 -9.42 -20.25 -3.64
CA TYR A 63 -9.07 -18.99 -4.30
C TYR A 63 -7.98 -19.19 -5.34
N ALA A 64 -6.97 -20.02 -5.02
CA ALA A 64 -5.91 -20.35 -5.95
C ALA A 64 -6.44 -21.14 -7.16
N SER A 65 -7.27 -22.15 -6.92
CA SER A 65 -7.92 -22.93 -7.98
C SER A 65 -8.84 -22.07 -8.86
N SER A 66 -9.66 -21.19 -8.25
CA SER A 66 -10.49 -20.24 -9.00
C SER A 66 -9.67 -19.26 -9.84
N ALA A 67 -8.56 -18.72 -9.32
CA ALA A 67 -7.69 -17.83 -10.08
C ALA A 67 -7.01 -18.56 -11.25
N PHE A 68 -6.47 -19.77 -11.01
CA PHE A 68 -5.84 -20.60 -12.03
C PHE A 68 -6.78 -20.93 -13.19
N ASN A 69 -8.02 -21.33 -12.89
CA ASN A 69 -9.01 -21.68 -13.91
C ASN A 69 -9.48 -20.48 -14.74
N ARG A 70 -9.41 -19.25 -14.20
CA ARG A 70 -9.72 -18.01 -14.93
C ARG A 70 -8.54 -17.46 -15.73
N SER A 71 -7.35 -18.01 -15.55
CA SER A 71 -6.15 -17.59 -16.30
C SER A 71 -6.20 -18.14 -17.73
N ASN A 72 -6.07 -17.24 -18.70
CA ASN A 72 -6.22 -17.56 -20.12
C ASN A 72 -4.91 -17.86 -20.85
N SER A 73 -3.75 -17.49 -20.29
CA SER A 73 -2.45 -17.77 -20.90
C SER A 73 -1.68 -18.84 -20.13
N ILE A 74 -0.94 -19.67 -20.88
CA ILE A 74 -0.06 -20.71 -20.33
C ILE A 74 0.97 -20.06 -19.40
N HIS A 75 1.57 -18.96 -19.82
CA HIS A 75 2.52 -18.20 -19.01
C HIS A 75 1.94 -17.70 -17.66
N CYS A 76 0.70 -17.17 -17.65
CA CYS A 76 0.04 -16.73 -16.40
C CYS A 76 -0.24 -17.94 -15.49
N ARG A 77 -0.57 -19.12 -16.05
CA ARG A 77 -0.76 -20.37 -15.30
C ARG A 77 0.54 -20.88 -14.68
N ASP A 78 1.63 -20.89 -15.44
CA ASP A 78 2.95 -21.34 -14.97
C ASP A 78 3.49 -20.44 -13.86
N TYR A 79 3.38 -19.12 -14.05
CA TYR A 79 3.73 -18.15 -13.01
C TYR A 79 2.93 -18.38 -11.73
N PHE A 80 1.62 -18.65 -11.86
CA PHE A 80 0.75 -18.90 -10.73
C PHE A 80 1.13 -20.19 -9.97
N ILE A 81 1.44 -21.27 -10.68
CA ILE A 81 1.95 -22.52 -10.10
C ILE A 81 3.23 -22.23 -9.31
N ASN A 82 4.17 -21.49 -9.90
CA ASN A 82 5.44 -21.18 -9.25
C ASN A 82 5.21 -20.38 -7.94
N VAL A 83 4.44 -19.29 -7.99
CA VAL A 83 4.19 -18.46 -6.80
C VAL A 83 3.47 -19.23 -5.68
N MET A 84 2.50 -20.06 -6.03
CA MET A 84 1.70 -20.80 -5.05
C MET A 84 2.41 -22.02 -4.48
N CYS A 85 3.16 -22.75 -5.32
CA CYS A 85 3.71 -24.06 -4.96
C CYS A 85 5.17 -24.00 -4.52
N ASN A 86 5.92 -22.96 -4.88
CA ASN A 86 7.29 -22.75 -4.44
C ASN A 86 7.38 -22.13 -3.03
N GLY A 87 6.24 -21.95 -2.35
CA GLY A 87 6.18 -21.46 -0.97
C GLY A 87 6.64 -20.00 -0.79
N THR A 88 7.04 -19.30 -1.85
CA THR A 88 7.42 -17.87 -1.84
C THR A 88 6.26 -16.98 -1.38
N ALA A 89 5.02 -17.34 -1.74
CA ALA A 89 3.81 -16.70 -1.21
C ALA A 89 3.57 -16.98 0.30
N MET A 90 4.21 -17.99 0.89
CA MET A 90 3.96 -18.44 2.27
C MET A 90 5.14 -18.25 3.23
N LYS A 91 6.32 -17.81 2.78
CA LYS A 91 7.44 -17.49 3.68
C LYS A 91 7.11 -16.28 4.57
N PRO A 92 7.26 -16.39 5.90
CA PRO A 92 7.22 -15.23 6.80
C PRO A 92 8.32 -14.24 6.40
N LEU A 93 7.98 -12.95 6.37
CA LEU A 93 8.96 -11.90 6.14
C LEU A 93 9.60 -11.57 7.51
N ASP A 94 10.92 -11.70 7.64
CA ASP A 94 11.64 -11.18 8.82
C ASP A 94 11.79 -9.66 8.66
N ILE A 95 10.76 -8.91 9.07
CA ILE A 95 10.74 -7.44 8.99
C ILE A 95 11.44 -6.90 10.23
N ARG A 96 12.77 -6.81 10.21
CA ARG A 96 13.49 -6.04 11.24
C ARG A 96 13.30 -4.57 10.96
N SER A 97 12.74 -3.84 11.93
CA SER A 97 12.57 -2.40 11.80
C SER A 97 13.90 -1.69 12.05
N GLU A 98 14.39 -0.95 11.06
CA GLU A 98 15.61 -0.14 11.18
C GLU A 98 15.33 1.28 11.74
N CYS A 99 14.12 1.55 12.22
CA CYS A 99 13.77 2.88 12.72
C CYS A 99 14.50 3.16 14.05
N PRO A 100 15.46 4.10 14.12
CA PRO A 100 16.29 4.31 15.32
C PRO A 100 15.50 4.86 16.52
N HIS A 101 14.37 5.52 16.27
CA HIS A 101 13.45 5.98 17.33
C HIS A 101 12.50 4.90 17.82
N ARG A 102 12.47 3.75 17.16
CA ARG A 102 11.75 2.57 17.62
C ARG A 102 12.63 1.80 18.57
N LYS A 103 12.74 2.30 19.81
CA LYS A 103 13.40 1.54 20.88
C LYS A 103 12.68 0.20 21.04
N PRO A 104 13.40 -0.92 21.24
CA PRO A 104 12.76 -2.14 21.71
C PRO A 104 11.93 -1.80 22.96
N PRO A 105 10.72 -2.36 23.11
CA PRO A 105 9.84 -2.01 24.21
C PRO A 105 10.60 -2.16 25.52
N SER A 106 10.72 -1.06 26.27
CA SER A 106 11.49 -1.00 27.54
C SER A 106 10.94 -1.93 28.63
N ARG A 107 9.71 -2.42 28.43
CA ARG A 107 8.98 -3.30 29.34
C ARG A 107 8.43 -4.46 28.52
N GLN A 108 8.26 -5.61 29.18
CA GLN A 108 7.52 -6.69 28.56
C GLN A 108 6.06 -6.30 28.35
N PRO A 109 5.43 -6.76 27.26
CA PRO A 109 4.02 -6.51 27.01
C PRO A 109 3.15 -7.07 28.15
N VAL A 110 2.10 -6.32 28.53
CA VAL A 110 1.24 -6.63 29.69
C VAL A 110 -0.20 -6.78 29.24
N ILE A 111 -0.84 -7.90 29.60
CA ILE A 111 -2.27 -8.10 29.36
C ILE A 111 -3.06 -7.22 30.34
N LEU A 112 -3.83 -6.27 29.81
CA LEU A 112 -4.65 -5.35 30.60
C LEU A 112 -5.99 -5.98 31.02
N GLY A 113 -6.46 -6.98 30.27
CA GLY A 113 -7.64 -7.76 30.60
C GLY A 113 -8.60 -7.96 29.43
N CYS A 114 -9.81 -8.43 29.75
CA CYS A 114 -10.88 -8.71 28.81
C CYS A 114 -11.90 -7.56 28.79
N TYR A 115 -12.33 -7.14 27.61
CA TYR A 115 -13.27 -6.03 27.42
C TYR A 115 -14.33 -6.39 26.38
N ALA A 116 -15.56 -5.90 26.56
CA ALA A 116 -16.59 -5.98 25.53
C ALA A 116 -16.43 -4.84 24.52
N ILE A 117 -16.47 -5.14 23.23
CA ILE A 117 -16.50 -4.11 22.19
C ILE A 117 -17.59 -4.40 21.15
N ASN A 118 -18.20 -3.35 20.60
CA ASN A 118 -19.17 -3.51 19.53
C ASN A 118 -18.50 -4.12 18.28
N THR A 119 -19.20 -5.06 17.63
CA THR A 119 -18.73 -5.73 16.39
C THR A 119 -18.41 -4.74 15.27
N ASP A 120 -19.15 -3.63 15.19
CA ASP A 120 -18.93 -2.61 14.16
C ASP A 120 -17.57 -1.93 14.33
N LEU A 121 -17.17 -1.67 15.58
CA LEU A 121 -15.84 -1.14 15.89
C LEU A 121 -14.77 -2.17 15.55
N LEU A 122 -14.99 -3.46 15.79
CA LEU A 122 -14.05 -4.54 15.48
C LEU A 122 -13.68 -4.58 13.98
N SER A 123 -14.67 -4.38 13.10
CA SER A 123 -14.43 -4.30 11.65
C SER A 123 -13.49 -3.16 11.25
N SER A 124 -13.46 -2.07 12.05
CA SER A 124 -12.63 -0.91 11.75
C SER A 124 -11.14 -1.21 11.95
N PHE A 125 -10.75 -1.97 12.98
CA PHE A 125 -9.35 -2.18 13.36
C PHE A 125 -8.80 -3.60 13.12
N MET A 126 -9.58 -4.43 12.45
CA MET A 126 -9.21 -5.78 12.03
C MET A 126 -7.96 -5.80 11.13
N LEU A 127 -6.90 -6.39 11.64
CA LEU A 127 -5.80 -6.92 10.87
C LEU A 127 -6.13 -8.35 10.50
N THR A 128 -6.12 -8.65 9.21
CA THR A 128 -6.45 -9.97 8.65
C THR A 128 -5.90 -11.13 9.49
N GLU A 129 -6.76 -12.11 9.79
CA GLU A 129 -6.52 -13.34 10.58
C GLU A 129 -5.03 -13.73 10.75
N PRO A 130 -4.39 -13.40 11.89
CA PRO A 130 -3.10 -13.98 12.24
C PRO A 130 -3.18 -15.51 12.32
N ARG A 131 -2.08 -16.19 12.00
CA ARG A 131 -2.02 -17.66 12.09
C ARG A 131 -1.87 -18.12 13.55
N LEU A 132 -1.18 -17.31 14.38
CA LEU A 132 -0.99 -17.50 15.82
C LEU A 132 -1.23 -16.22 16.63
N ASP A 133 -1.59 -16.36 17.91
CA ASP A 133 -1.86 -15.23 18.81
C ASP A 133 -0.63 -14.33 19.06
N THR A 134 0.57 -14.93 19.03
CA THR A 134 1.85 -14.22 19.13
C THR A 134 2.12 -13.30 17.95
N ASP A 135 1.58 -13.63 16.77
CA ASP A 135 1.75 -12.82 15.56
C ASP A 135 1.09 -11.45 15.74
N CYS A 136 -0.06 -11.40 16.43
CA CYS A 136 -0.80 -10.15 16.62
C CYS A 136 -0.03 -9.14 17.47
N LEU A 137 0.48 -9.61 18.61
CA LEU A 137 1.28 -8.78 19.52
C LEU A 137 2.54 -8.28 18.82
N HIS A 138 3.26 -9.19 18.15
CA HIS A 138 4.47 -8.85 17.40
C HIS A 138 4.18 -7.83 16.29
N LEU A 139 3.09 -8.01 15.54
CA LEU A 139 2.66 -7.07 14.49
C LEU A 139 2.36 -5.69 15.07
N CYS A 140 1.59 -5.59 16.15
CA CYS A 140 1.29 -4.30 16.78
C CYS A 140 2.57 -3.62 17.32
N GLN A 141 3.50 -4.39 17.88
CA GLN A 141 4.81 -3.89 18.31
C GLN A 141 5.64 -3.39 17.11
N GLN A 142 5.64 -4.15 16.02
CA GLN A 142 6.25 -3.81 14.72
C GLN A 142 5.50 -2.75 13.92
N SER A 143 4.33 -2.31 14.36
CA SER A 143 3.66 -1.08 13.90
C SER A 143 3.84 0.10 14.86
N GLY A 144 4.37 -0.13 16.06
CA GLY A 144 4.70 0.93 17.03
C GLY A 144 3.45 1.41 17.75
N VAL A 145 2.44 0.55 17.78
CA VAL A 145 1.10 0.85 18.25
C VAL A 145 0.96 0.33 19.67
N ARG A 146 0.42 1.17 20.57
CA ARG A 146 0.44 0.91 22.01
C ARG A 146 -0.43 -0.27 22.47
N TYR A 147 -1.56 -0.53 21.82
CA TYR A 147 -2.49 -1.58 22.24
C TYR A 147 -2.73 -2.59 21.12
N ALA A 148 -2.65 -3.87 21.49
CA ALA A 148 -3.04 -5.00 20.66
C ALA A 148 -4.36 -5.60 21.18
N PHE A 149 -5.23 -6.01 20.27
CA PHE A 149 -6.52 -6.62 20.56
C PHE A 149 -6.60 -7.99 19.91
N THR A 150 -6.91 -9.01 20.68
CA THR A 150 -7.16 -10.37 20.18
C THR A 150 -8.50 -10.88 20.64
N THR A 151 -9.23 -11.57 19.75
CA THR A 151 -10.42 -12.35 20.16
C THR A 151 -10.03 -13.82 20.32
N ALA A 152 -10.84 -14.60 21.04
CA ALA A 152 -10.71 -16.07 21.06
C ALA A 152 -10.71 -16.73 19.66
N SER A 153 -11.37 -16.11 18.68
CA SER A 153 -11.39 -16.58 17.28
C SER A 153 -10.18 -16.14 16.45
N ARG A 154 -9.08 -15.74 17.11
CA ARG A 154 -7.82 -15.29 16.49
C ARG A 154 -7.93 -14.09 15.56
N ILE A 155 -8.94 -13.24 15.75
CA ILE A 155 -8.98 -11.92 15.13
C ILE A 155 -7.98 -11.02 15.84
N CYS A 156 -7.21 -10.25 15.08
CA CYS A 156 -6.23 -9.29 15.57
C CYS A 156 -6.60 -7.86 15.21
N GLY A 157 -6.18 -6.90 16.03
CA GLY A 157 -6.08 -5.50 15.63
C GLY A 157 -5.20 -4.68 16.56
N CYS A 158 -4.85 -3.46 16.15
CA CYS A 158 -4.01 -2.56 16.94
C CYS A 158 -4.59 -1.14 16.99
N ARG A 159 -4.42 -0.44 18.14
CA ARG A 159 -4.77 0.99 18.30
C ARG A 159 -3.78 1.73 19.18
N GLN A 160 -3.63 3.03 18.92
CA GLN A 160 -2.81 3.90 19.76
C GLN A 160 -3.49 4.27 21.08
N GLN A 161 -4.82 4.21 21.13
CA GLN A 161 -5.64 4.54 22.29
C GLN A 161 -6.50 3.33 22.68
N LEU A 162 -6.78 3.17 23.97
CA LEU A 162 -7.79 2.21 24.40
C LEU A 162 -9.17 2.63 23.87
N PRO A 163 -10.04 1.68 23.49
CA PRO A 163 -11.42 1.99 23.14
C PRO A 163 -12.12 2.61 24.35
N SER A 164 -12.71 3.79 24.18
CA SER A 164 -13.34 4.59 25.24
C SER A 164 -14.64 4.00 25.81
N THR A 165 -15.10 2.84 25.31
CA THR A 165 -16.50 2.38 25.45
C THR A 165 -16.65 0.89 25.78
N GLY A 166 -15.62 0.22 26.29
CA GLY A 166 -15.71 -1.21 26.64
C GLY A 166 -15.88 -1.47 28.13
N SER A 167 -16.95 -2.16 28.53
CA SER A 167 -17.08 -2.70 29.89
C SER A 167 -16.05 -3.82 30.10
N ARG A 168 -15.33 -3.78 31.23
CA ARG A 168 -14.42 -4.85 31.62
C ARG A 168 -15.21 -6.15 31.84
N LEU A 169 -14.75 -7.23 31.25
CA LEU A 169 -15.33 -8.56 31.36
C LEU A 169 -14.45 -9.48 32.23
N PRO A 170 -15.02 -10.58 32.78
CA PRO A 170 -14.21 -11.60 33.41
C PRO A 170 -13.24 -12.24 32.40
N PRO A 171 -12.03 -12.66 32.81
CA PRO A 171 -11.04 -13.24 31.90
C PRO A 171 -11.55 -14.43 31.08
N SER A 172 -12.45 -15.24 31.65
CA SER A 172 -13.04 -16.40 30.99
C SER A 172 -13.84 -16.05 29.73
N ALA A 173 -14.42 -14.84 29.66
CA ALA A 173 -15.18 -14.40 28.49
C ALA A 173 -14.32 -14.25 27.23
N CYS A 174 -13.03 -13.95 27.39
CA CYS A 174 -12.07 -13.85 26.27
C CYS A 174 -11.53 -15.20 25.81
N SER A 175 -11.91 -16.31 26.46
CA SER A 175 -11.55 -17.67 26.05
C SER A 175 -12.65 -18.36 25.23
N SER A 176 -13.84 -17.76 25.14
CA SER A 176 -14.98 -18.31 24.39
C SER A 176 -14.96 -17.84 22.93
N PRO A 177 -14.70 -18.72 21.95
CA PRO A 177 -14.62 -18.30 20.56
C PRO A 177 -16.03 -18.16 19.97
N CYS A 178 -16.18 -17.21 19.04
CA CYS A 178 -17.42 -16.99 18.30
C CYS A 178 -17.16 -16.66 16.83
N LEU A 179 -18.11 -16.96 15.95
CA LEU A 179 -18.00 -16.64 14.52
C LEU A 179 -18.61 -15.26 14.23
N LEU A 180 -17.81 -14.35 13.68
CA LEU A 180 -18.34 -13.09 13.15
C LEU A 180 -19.15 -13.36 11.88
N LEU A 181 -20.30 -12.67 11.74
CA LEU A 181 -21.18 -12.76 10.57
C LEU A 181 -20.46 -12.56 9.23
N ALA A 182 -19.41 -11.71 9.19
CA ALA A 182 -18.59 -11.49 8.01
C ALA A 182 -17.77 -12.73 7.53
N HIS A 183 -17.56 -13.71 8.40
CA HIS A 183 -16.81 -14.94 8.14
C HIS A 183 -17.69 -16.21 8.10
N ALA A 184 -19.02 -16.07 8.22
CA ALA A 184 -19.95 -17.19 8.17
C ALA A 184 -20.05 -17.87 6.78
N ASN A 185 -19.64 -17.17 5.71
CA ASN A 185 -19.69 -17.68 4.33
C ASN A 185 -18.40 -18.38 3.85
N THR A 186 -17.33 -18.33 4.65
CA THR A 186 -16.19 -19.22 4.45
C THR A 186 -16.57 -20.58 5.01
N SER A 187 -16.28 -21.65 4.28
CA SER A 187 -16.57 -23.04 4.59
C SER A 187 -15.81 -23.53 5.84
N ILE A 188 -16.15 -22.96 6.99
CA ILE A 188 -15.86 -23.41 8.36
C ILE A 188 -17.14 -24.11 8.87
N GLN A 189 -17.72 -24.97 8.02
CA GLN A 189 -18.85 -25.84 8.38
C GLN A 189 -18.43 -27.02 9.28
N ARG A 190 -17.24 -26.98 9.90
CA ARG A 190 -16.76 -28.07 10.77
C ARG A 190 -16.58 -27.69 12.24
N LEU A 191 -16.87 -26.46 12.61
CA LEU A 191 -16.70 -26.00 13.98
C LEU A 191 -18.01 -25.35 14.43
N GLN A 192 -18.74 -26.03 15.33
CA GLN A 192 -20.01 -25.62 15.94
C GLN A 192 -19.82 -24.40 16.86
N LEU A 193 -19.24 -23.30 16.36
CA LEU A 193 -19.09 -22.07 17.14
C LEU A 193 -20.38 -21.24 17.07
N PRO A 194 -20.80 -20.63 18.18
CA PRO A 194 -21.91 -19.68 18.18
C PRO A 194 -21.54 -18.42 17.39
N LEU A 195 -22.53 -17.79 16.78
CA LEU A 195 -22.35 -16.48 16.16
C LEU A 195 -22.04 -15.44 17.25
N CYS A 196 -21.10 -14.55 16.96
CA CYS A 196 -20.83 -13.40 17.81
C CYS A 196 -22.07 -12.50 17.89
N GLY A 197 -22.43 -12.06 19.10
CA GLY A 197 -23.48 -11.07 19.32
C GLY A 197 -23.04 -9.65 18.88
N LYS A 198 -23.85 -8.64 19.19
CA LYS A 198 -23.52 -7.21 18.91
C LYS A 198 -22.23 -6.75 19.59
N GLN A 199 -21.83 -7.42 20.66
CA GLN A 199 -20.58 -7.18 21.38
C GLN A 199 -19.73 -8.45 21.40
N VAL A 200 -18.42 -8.28 21.29
CA VAL A 200 -17.42 -9.34 21.28
C VAL A 200 -16.41 -9.07 22.38
N ALA A 201 -16.00 -10.14 23.08
CA ALA A 201 -14.93 -10.10 24.04
C ALA A 201 -13.57 -9.99 23.33
N ILE A 202 -12.80 -8.97 23.68
CA ILE A 202 -11.44 -8.76 23.20
C ILE A 202 -10.48 -8.76 24.38
N GLN A 203 -9.37 -9.49 24.24
CA GLN A 203 -8.24 -9.39 25.13
C GLN A 203 -7.39 -8.19 24.69
N VAL A 204 -7.11 -7.29 25.63
CA VAL A 204 -6.30 -6.09 25.40
C VAL A 204 -4.93 -6.30 26.00
N THR A 205 -3.89 -6.09 25.19
CA THR A 205 -2.48 -6.15 25.61
C THR A 205 -1.81 -4.81 25.36
N ASP A 206 -1.20 -4.22 26.39
CA ASP A 206 -0.26 -3.11 26.22
C ASP A 206 1.03 -3.67 25.64
N THR A 207 1.37 -3.24 24.44
CA THR A 207 2.52 -3.73 23.70
C THR A 207 3.84 -3.16 24.21
N ALA A 208 3.78 -2.22 25.15
CA ALA A 208 4.88 -1.37 25.61
C ALA A 208 5.57 -0.57 24.48
N SER A 209 4.90 -0.45 23.32
CA SER A 209 5.40 0.33 22.19
C SER A 209 5.00 1.79 22.31
N LEU A 210 5.91 2.67 21.92
CA LEU A 210 5.65 4.09 21.76
C LEU A 210 5.36 4.39 20.29
N PRO A 211 4.43 5.32 20.00
CA PRO A 211 4.14 5.71 18.63
C PRO A 211 5.43 6.22 17.97
N PRO A 212 5.66 5.88 16.69
CA PRO A 212 6.87 6.31 16.01
C PRO A 212 6.96 7.84 16.03
N LEU A 213 8.13 8.34 16.45
CA LEU A 213 8.41 9.78 16.55
C LEU A 213 8.63 10.36 15.15
N HIS A 214 7.56 10.48 14.37
CA HIS A 214 7.60 11.23 13.12
C HIS A 214 7.27 12.69 13.39
N LYS A 215 8.09 13.61 12.87
CA LYS A 215 7.77 15.04 12.86
C LYS A 215 6.54 15.24 11.99
N GLN A 216 5.38 15.39 12.63
CA GLN A 216 4.13 15.61 11.89
C GLN A 216 4.16 16.98 11.21
N PRO A 217 3.62 17.09 9.99
CA PRO A 217 3.40 18.37 9.37
C PRO A 217 2.44 19.22 10.19
N ASP A 218 2.72 20.51 10.28
CA ASP A 218 1.87 21.43 11.03
C ASP A 218 0.57 21.64 10.26
N PRO A 219 -0.62 21.56 10.88
CA PRO A 219 -1.88 21.78 10.20
C PRO A 219 -1.91 23.10 9.44
N LEU A 220 -2.51 23.11 8.25
CA LEU A 220 -2.63 24.31 7.43
C LEU A 220 -3.33 25.47 8.18
N SER A 221 -4.29 25.15 9.05
CA SER A 221 -4.99 26.12 9.90
C SER A 221 -4.09 26.81 10.93
N GLN A 222 -2.97 26.20 11.27
CA GLN A 222 -1.99 26.72 12.23
C GLN A 222 -0.79 27.36 11.52
N SER A 223 -0.65 27.18 10.21
CA SER A 223 0.40 27.83 9.44
C SER A 223 0.06 29.30 9.18
N THR A 224 0.90 30.21 9.65
CA THR A 224 0.90 31.61 9.22
C THR A 224 1.45 31.68 7.79
N ILE A 225 0.58 31.43 6.81
CA ILE A 225 0.86 31.63 5.38
C ILE A 225 0.77 33.13 5.09
N THR A 226 1.70 33.89 5.65
CA THR A 226 2.00 35.22 5.12
C THR A 226 2.83 35.01 3.85
N THR A 227 2.48 35.72 2.77
CA THR A 227 3.20 35.69 1.50
C THR A 227 4.36 36.71 1.38
N PRO A 228 5.16 37.07 2.41
CA PRO A 228 6.39 37.80 2.17
C PRO A 228 7.55 36.81 1.98
N ASP A 229 8.34 37.08 0.95
CA ASP A 229 9.61 36.45 0.55
C ASP A 229 10.02 35.19 1.32
N VAL A 230 9.62 34.03 0.78
CA VAL A 230 10.26 32.79 1.16
C VAL A 230 11.72 32.86 0.71
N VAL A 231 12.63 33.09 1.66
CA VAL A 231 14.09 33.24 1.41
C VAL A 231 14.66 32.07 0.59
N ARG A 232 14.08 30.86 0.72
CA ARG A 232 14.46 29.66 -0.06
C ARG A 232 13.23 28.83 -0.47
N PRO A 233 12.52 29.24 -1.54
CA PRO A 233 11.29 28.57 -1.96
C PRO A 233 11.58 27.15 -2.45
N VAL A 234 10.76 26.20 -2.02
CA VAL A 234 10.90 24.80 -2.43
C VAL A 234 10.73 24.61 -3.94
N ARG A 235 11.43 23.62 -4.46
CA ARG A 235 11.25 23.09 -5.82
C ARG A 235 10.53 21.75 -5.72
N ILE A 236 9.46 21.60 -6.49
CA ILE A 236 8.63 20.39 -6.48
C ILE A 236 8.93 19.60 -7.75
N VAL A 237 9.02 18.27 -7.64
CA VAL A 237 8.87 17.37 -8.78
C VAL A 237 7.48 16.73 -8.73
N TYR A 238 6.72 16.94 -9.79
CA TYR A 238 5.41 16.31 -9.98
C TYR A 238 5.58 15.03 -10.81
N LEU A 239 5.21 13.88 -10.24
CA LEU A 239 5.00 12.66 -11.00
C LEU A 239 3.55 12.64 -11.50
N LEU A 240 3.35 12.88 -12.80
CA LEU A 240 2.03 12.80 -13.43
C LEU A 240 1.83 11.39 -14.00
N VAL A 241 0.89 10.64 -13.45
CA VAL A 241 0.52 9.28 -13.86
C VAL A 241 -0.81 9.33 -14.60
N CYS A 242 -0.76 9.33 -15.92
CA CYS A 242 -1.94 9.58 -16.74
C CYS A 242 -2.30 8.39 -17.65
N HIS A 243 -3.59 8.24 -17.95
CA HIS A 243 -4.10 7.22 -18.85
C HIS A 243 -5.36 7.71 -19.58
N GLY A 244 -5.84 6.92 -20.54
CA GLY A 244 -7.09 7.18 -21.24
C GLY A 244 -6.96 8.23 -22.35
N ARG A 245 -8.01 9.06 -22.49
CA ARG A 245 -8.15 10.01 -23.62
C ARG A 245 -8.39 11.47 -23.20
N SER A 246 -8.36 11.77 -21.89
CA SER A 246 -8.71 13.08 -21.33
C SER A 246 -7.60 14.13 -21.49
N TRP A 247 -7.09 14.30 -22.72
CA TRP A 247 -6.01 15.22 -23.05
C TRP A 247 -6.27 16.65 -22.56
N TYR A 248 -7.48 17.19 -22.80
CA TYR A 248 -7.80 18.56 -22.42
C TYR A 248 -7.79 18.78 -20.90
N GLN A 249 -8.24 17.79 -20.13
CA GLN A 249 -8.18 17.84 -18.67
C GLN A 249 -6.74 17.79 -18.17
N ILE A 250 -5.91 16.90 -18.71
CA ILE A 250 -4.49 16.79 -18.35
C ILE A 250 -3.74 18.07 -18.73
N LYS A 251 -4.04 18.62 -19.92
CA LYS A 251 -3.50 19.91 -20.36
C LYS A 251 -3.91 21.01 -19.38
N ARG A 252 -5.18 21.05 -18.95
CA ARG A 252 -5.67 22.03 -17.95
C ARG A 252 -4.94 21.89 -16.62
N LEU A 253 -4.84 20.68 -16.07
CA LEU A 253 -4.06 20.41 -14.85
C LEU A 253 -2.62 20.92 -15.00
N PHE A 254 -1.94 20.53 -16.08
CA PHE A 254 -0.56 20.95 -16.35
C PHE A 254 -0.42 22.48 -16.33
N HIS A 255 -1.31 23.23 -16.98
CA HIS A 255 -1.25 24.69 -16.98
C HIS A 255 -1.48 25.29 -15.58
N LEU A 256 -2.33 24.67 -14.76
CA LEU A 256 -2.62 25.16 -13.40
C LEU A 256 -1.46 24.96 -12.42
N ILE A 257 -0.62 23.95 -12.64
CA ILE A 257 0.52 23.64 -11.76
C ILE A 257 1.87 24.05 -12.37
N TYR A 258 1.90 24.49 -13.63
CA TYR A 258 3.15 24.78 -14.33
C TYR A 258 3.85 26.01 -13.76
N CYS A 259 5.10 25.80 -13.38
CA CYS A 259 6.06 26.80 -12.96
C CYS A 259 7.44 26.39 -13.46
N THR A 260 8.22 27.34 -13.96
CA THR A 260 9.59 27.12 -14.50
C THR A 260 10.57 26.61 -13.44
N ARG A 261 10.29 26.79 -12.15
CA ARG A 261 11.13 26.37 -11.02
C ARG A 261 10.87 24.93 -10.55
N HIS A 262 9.85 24.28 -11.09
CA HIS A 262 9.47 22.91 -10.73
C HIS A 262 9.70 21.99 -11.91
N TYR A 263 9.65 20.69 -11.63
CA TYR A 263 9.89 19.64 -12.60
C TYR A 263 8.66 18.75 -12.76
N TYR A 264 8.46 18.22 -13.97
CA TYR A 264 7.31 17.39 -14.31
C TYR A 264 7.81 16.11 -14.95
N TYR A 265 7.73 15.01 -14.20
CA TYR A 265 7.99 13.68 -14.70
C TYR A 265 6.66 13.04 -15.09
N ILE A 266 6.48 12.71 -16.36
CA ILE A 266 5.19 12.25 -16.87
C ILE A 266 5.30 10.79 -17.31
N HIS A 267 4.52 9.93 -16.65
CA HIS A 267 4.26 8.56 -17.06
C HIS A 267 2.87 8.49 -17.71
N ILE A 268 2.83 7.91 -18.91
CA ILE A 268 1.58 7.59 -19.61
C ILE A 268 1.47 6.08 -19.69
N ASP A 269 0.31 5.54 -19.31
CA ASP A 269 -0.02 4.12 -19.44
C ASP A 269 0.32 3.61 -20.85
N ALA A 270 0.99 2.46 -20.93
CA ALA A 270 1.43 1.87 -22.19
C ALA A 270 0.27 1.60 -23.18
N ARG A 271 -0.96 1.46 -22.68
CA ARG A 271 -2.18 1.26 -23.48
C ARG A 271 -2.73 2.56 -24.08
N SER A 272 -2.21 3.72 -23.67
CA SER A 272 -2.77 5.04 -23.99
C SER A 272 -1.91 5.80 -25.00
N ASP A 273 -1.63 5.20 -26.16
CA ASP A 273 -0.71 5.76 -27.18
C ASP A 273 -1.14 7.15 -27.68
N TYR A 274 -2.44 7.36 -27.89
CA TYR A 274 -2.97 8.68 -28.27
C TYR A 274 -2.52 9.77 -27.29
N LEU A 275 -2.66 9.51 -25.99
CA LEU A 275 -2.31 10.46 -24.95
C LEU A 275 -0.79 10.63 -24.86
N TYR A 276 -0.04 9.55 -25.00
CA TYR A 276 1.43 9.58 -25.02
C TYR A 276 1.96 10.49 -26.12
N GLN A 277 1.43 10.37 -27.34
CA GLN A 277 1.84 11.23 -28.46
C GLN A 277 1.50 12.72 -28.23
N ARG A 278 0.35 13.02 -27.61
CA ARG A 278 -0.01 14.40 -27.26
C ARG A 278 0.92 15.00 -26.21
N ILE A 279 1.27 14.21 -25.20
CA ILE A 279 2.17 14.61 -24.11
C ILE A 279 3.62 14.76 -24.60
N LEU A 280 4.09 13.88 -25.50
CA LEU A 280 5.38 14.05 -26.16
C LEU A 280 5.47 15.35 -26.98
N HIS A 281 4.39 15.73 -27.67
CA HIS A 281 4.35 17.02 -28.36
C HIS A 281 4.38 18.19 -27.38
N LEU A 282 3.70 18.08 -26.24
CA LEU A 282 3.73 19.09 -25.19
C LEU A 282 5.13 19.27 -24.59
N SER A 283 5.82 18.17 -24.26
CA SER A 283 7.12 18.21 -23.59
C SER A 283 8.20 18.88 -24.43
N LYS A 284 8.14 18.76 -25.76
CA LYS A 284 9.03 19.48 -26.69
C LYS A 284 8.98 21.01 -26.51
N ARG A 285 7.86 21.55 -26.01
CA ARG A 285 7.69 22.98 -25.75
C ARG A 285 8.28 23.43 -24.40
N TYR A 286 8.62 22.48 -23.52
CA TYR A 286 9.14 22.71 -22.18
C TYR A 286 10.36 21.82 -21.88
N PRO A 287 11.41 21.87 -22.71
CA PRO A 287 12.50 20.89 -22.68
C PRO A 287 13.35 20.93 -21.39
N HIS A 288 13.31 22.03 -20.64
CA HIS A 288 14.17 22.22 -19.47
C HIS A 288 13.65 21.53 -18.21
N ASN A 289 12.33 21.39 -18.07
CA ASN A 289 11.72 20.96 -16.81
C ASN A 289 10.54 19.97 -16.98
N VAL A 290 10.27 19.49 -18.19
CA VAL A 290 9.28 18.44 -18.46
C VAL A 290 9.96 17.25 -19.10
N TYR A 291 9.79 16.07 -18.50
CA TYR A 291 10.31 14.81 -19.00
C TYR A 291 9.16 13.79 -19.12
N VAL A 292 9.13 13.05 -20.23
CA VAL A 292 8.14 11.99 -20.46
C VAL A 292 8.91 10.68 -20.55
N THR A 293 8.60 9.72 -19.68
CA THR A 293 9.33 8.46 -19.64
C THR A 293 8.99 7.57 -20.83
N GLN A 294 10.03 6.98 -21.43
CA GLN A 294 9.88 5.98 -22.48
C GLN A 294 9.50 4.60 -21.91
N LYS A 295 9.92 4.30 -20.67
CA LYS A 295 9.57 3.06 -19.97
C LYS A 295 8.13 3.16 -19.47
N ARG A 296 7.19 2.70 -20.30
CA ARG A 296 5.75 2.76 -20.01
C ARG A 296 5.24 1.47 -19.40
N TRP A 297 4.75 1.59 -18.17
CA TRP A 297 4.06 0.55 -17.42
C TRP A 297 2.55 0.50 -17.72
N VAL A 298 1.89 -0.59 -17.30
CA VAL A 298 0.43 -0.77 -17.37
C VAL A 298 -0.14 -0.80 -15.94
N PRO A 299 -0.19 0.35 -15.22
CA PRO A 299 -0.70 0.40 -13.86
C PRO A 299 -2.22 0.17 -13.86
N ILE A 300 -2.63 -1.08 -13.67
CA ILE A 300 -4.03 -1.43 -13.43
C ILE A 300 -4.46 -0.96 -12.03
N TRP A 301 -5.75 -0.69 -11.87
CA TRP A 301 -6.30 -0.21 -10.60
C TRP A 301 -5.98 -1.22 -9.48
N GLY A 302 -5.34 -0.82 -8.37
CA GLY A 302 -4.98 -1.76 -7.30
C GLY A 302 -3.99 -2.88 -7.65
N GLY A 303 -3.31 -2.80 -8.80
CA GLY A 303 -2.23 -3.72 -9.18
C GLY A 303 -0.85 -3.30 -8.63
N THR A 304 0.12 -4.21 -8.72
CA THR A 304 1.53 -4.00 -8.32
C THR A 304 2.25 -2.97 -9.16
N ASP A 305 1.89 -2.88 -10.43
CA ASP A 305 2.67 -2.14 -11.42
C ASP A 305 2.66 -0.63 -11.16
N LEU A 306 1.66 -0.12 -10.44
CA LEU A 306 1.64 1.27 -9.99
C LEU A 306 2.81 1.56 -9.05
N LEU A 307 3.05 0.68 -8.06
CA LEU A 307 4.15 0.84 -7.12
C LEU A 307 5.50 0.68 -7.82
N LEU A 308 5.65 -0.37 -8.64
CA LEU A 308 6.89 -0.60 -9.39
C LEU A 308 7.22 0.55 -10.33
N MET A 309 6.21 1.11 -10.99
CA MET A 309 6.36 2.30 -11.82
C MET A 309 6.80 3.51 -11.00
N MET A 310 6.17 3.77 -9.86
CA MET A 310 6.55 4.89 -8.98
C MET A 310 7.99 4.74 -8.47
N LEU A 311 8.39 3.54 -8.04
CA LEU A 311 9.77 3.25 -7.61
C LEU A 311 10.77 3.44 -8.75
N SER A 312 10.45 2.93 -9.94
CA SER A 312 11.28 3.14 -11.14
C SER A 312 11.40 4.62 -11.49
N ALA A 313 10.34 5.41 -11.34
CA ALA A 313 10.36 6.86 -11.57
C ALA A 313 11.20 7.60 -10.52
N MET A 314 11.06 7.24 -9.24
CA MET A 314 11.87 7.82 -8.15
C MET A 314 13.35 7.51 -8.34
N HIS A 315 13.70 6.27 -8.68
CA HIS A 315 15.08 5.88 -8.96
C HIS A 315 15.66 6.72 -10.11
N HIS A 316 14.96 6.82 -11.23
CA HIS A 316 15.43 7.62 -12.37
C HIS A 316 15.53 9.12 -12.02
N LEU A 317 14.62 9.64 -11.20
CA LEU A 317 14.68 11.03 -10.73
C LEU A 317 15.90 11.31 -9.82
N ILE A 318 16.28 10.34 -8.99
CA ILE A 318 17.39 10.47 -8.04
C ILE A 318 18.74 10.21 -8.71
N VAL A 319 18.85 9.09 -9.43
CA VAL A 319 20.12 8.59 -9.98
C VAL A 319 20.45 9.28 -11.30
N ASP A 320 19.52 9.24 -12.26
CA ASP A 320 19.81 9.69 -13.62
C ASP A 320 19.62 11.20 -13.79
N MET A 321 18.63 11.77 -13.09
CA MET A 321 18.27 13.17 -13.20
C MET A 321 18.78 14.04 -12.04
N GLY A 322 19.33 13.45 -10.97
CA GLY A 322 19.69 14.15 -9.74
C GLY A 322 20.71 15.28 -9.91
N SER A 323 21.58 15.18 -10.92
CA SER A 323 22.54 16.24 -11.26
C SER A 323 21.92 17.44 -11.99
N LYS A 324 20.75 17.26 -12.62
CA LYS A 324 20.06 18.29 -13.42
C LYS A 324 18.87 18.86 -12.67
N TRP A 325 18.10 18.01 -12.01
CA TRP A 325 16.84 18.37 -11.36
C TRP A 325 17.02 18.39 -9.85
N HIS A 326 17.08 19.59 -9.30
CA HIS A 326 17.30 19.81 -7.87
C HIS A 326 15.95 20.13 -7.24
N TRP A 327 15.31 19.13 -6.62
CA TRP A 327 13.98 19.23 -6.04
C TRP A 327 13.97 18.87 -4.56
N ASP A 328 12.98 19.38 -3.84
CA ASP A 328 12.82 19.25 -2.39
C ASP A 328 11.64 18.33 -2.02
N PHE A 329 10.59 18.31 -2.85
CA PHE A 329 9.37 17.54 -2.62
C PHE A 329 8.96 16.75 -3.86
N PHE A 330 8.52 15.52 -3.64
CA PHE A 330 7.90 14.65 -4.63
C PHE A 330 6.38 14.63 -4.42
N ILE A 331 5.62 14.92 -5.48
CA ILE A 331 4.14 14.87 -5.44
C ILE A 331 3.65 14.04 -6.61
N ASN A 332 2.94 12.94 -6.36
CA ASN A 332 2.27 12.17 -7.40
C ASN A 332 0.86 12.69 -7.64
N LEU A 333 0.48 12.84 -8.90
CA LEU A 333 -0.87 13.22 -9.33
C LEU A 333 -1.32 12.33 -10.49
N SER A 334 -2.61 12.08 -10.58
CA SER A 334 -3.27 11.48 -11.74
C SER A 334 -3.74 12.54 -12.72
N GLY A 335 -4.16 12.11 -13.91
CA GLY A 335 -4.79 13.00 -14.89
C GLY A 335 -6.16 13.57 -14.49
N ALA A 336 -6.74 13.12 -13.37
CA ALA A 336 -8.02 13.58 -12.86
C ALA A 336 -7.90 14.60 -11.71
N ASP A 337 -6.71 14.76 -11.13
CA ASP A 337 -6.48 15.68 -10.02
C ASP A 337 -6.55 17.15 -10.46
N LEU A 338 -6.89 18.04 -9.53
CA LEU A 338 -6.88 19.49 -9.71
C LEU A 338 -6.48 20.20 -8.41
N PRO A 339 -5.67 21.26 -8.49
CA PRO A 339 -5.34 22.06 -7.32
C PRO A 339 -6.57 22.83 -6.83
N VAL A 340 -6.80 22.80 -5.51
CA VAL A 340 -7.85 23.58 -4.83
C VAL A 340 -7.34 24.87 -4.19
N ARG A 341 -6.02 25.09 -4.23
CA ARG A 341 -5.35 26.28 -3.73
C ARG A 341 -4.32 26.78 -4.74
N PRO A 342 -4.03 28.09 -4.76
CA PRO A 342 -2.96 28.65 -5.56
C PRO A 342 -1.58 28.06 -5.24
N GLN A 343 -0.73 27.97 -6.25
CA GLN A 343 0.59 27.36 -6.14
C GLN A 343 1.55 28.11 -5.21
N ASN A 344 1.44 29.45 -5.11
CA ASN A 344 2.23 30.23 -4.17
C ASN A 344 1.95 29.86 -2.71
N GLN A 345 0.70 29.52 -2.34
CA GLN A 345 0.34 29.04 -1.01
C GLN A 345 0.97 27.68 -0.74
N LEU A 346 0.96 26.78 -1.73
CA LEU A 346 1.61 25.47 -1.63
C LEU A 346 3.13 25.62 -1.38
N ILE A 347 3.80 26.47 -2.16
CA ILE A 347 5.23 26.72 -2.02
C ILE A 347 5.54 27.34 -0.65
N ALA A 348 4.77 28.32 -0.21
CA ALA A 348 4.98 28.95 1.10
C ALA A 348 4.86 27.93 2.24
N TYR A 349 3.80 27.11 2.22
CA TYR A 349 3.57 26.08 3.21
C TYR A 349 4.68 25.02 3.21
N LEU A 350 4.96 24.39 2.07
CA LEU A 350 5.99 23.34 1.99
C LEU A 350 7.39 23.86 2.33
N SER A 351 7.69 25.14 2.08
CA SER A 351 8.97 25.73 2.46
C SER A 351 9.19 25.79 3.97
N GLN A 352 8.11 25.92 4.76
CA GLN A 352 8.17 25.84 6.23
C GLN A 352 8.24 24.39 6.73
N GLN A 353 7.88 23.42 5.89
CA GLN A 353 7.74 22.00 6.26
C GLN A 353 8.84 21.11 5.65
N ARG A 354 9.98 21.69 5.26
CA ARG A 354 11.13 20.95 4.69
C ARG A 354 11.56 19.80 5.61
N GLY A 355 11.83 18.64 5.02
CA GLY A 355 12.22 17.43 5.74
C GLY A 355 11.07 16.67 6.43
N LYS A 356 9.82 17.11 6.26
CA LYS A 356 8.63 16.36 6.70
C LYS A 356 8.00 15.59 5.53
N ILE A 357 7.34 14.48 5.85
CA ILE A 357 6.64 13.61 4.89
C ILE A 357 5.12 13.72 5.12
N PHE A 358 4.37 13.83 4.02
CA PHE A 358 2.92 13.97 4.03
C PHE A 358 2.28 12.69 3.52
N LEU A 359 1.88 11.80 4.44
CA LEU A 359 1.13 10.59 4.14
C LEU A 359 -0.10 10.55 5.03
N HIS A 360 -1.24 10.22 4.42
CA HIS A 360 -2.47 10.00 5.16
C HIS A 360 -2.58 8.51 5.51
N SER A 361 -2.65 8.19 6.80
CA SER A 361 -3.02 6.85 7.26
C SER A 361 -4.48 6.83 7.69
N ASN A 362 -5.18 5.74 7.36
CA ASN A 362 -6.48 5.49 7.96
C ASN A 362 -6.26 5.23 9.46
N PRO A 363 -6.84 6.01 10.39
CA PRO A 363 -6.63 5.83 11.83
C PRO A 363 -7.03 4.43 12.32
N ASN A 364 -7.80 3.69 11.51
CA ASN A 364 -8.30 2.37 11.83
C ASN A 364 -7.45 1.22 11.26
N ARG A 365 -6.42 1.47 10.43
CA ARG A 365 -5.46 0.42 10.04
C ARG A 365 -4.08 0.81 10.58
N PRO A 366 -3.42 -0.05 11.38
CA PRO A 366 -2.07 0.25 11.81
C PRO A 366 -1.17 0.33 10.58
N GLN A 367 -0.26 1.31 10.62
CA GLN A 367 0.82 1.44 9.65
C GLN A 367 1.70 0.21 9.74
#